data_AF-M4BSQ0-F1
#
_entry.id   AF-M4BSQ0-F1
#
_cell.length_a   1.000
_cell.length_b   1.000
_cell.length_c   1.000
_cell.angle_alpha   90.00
_cell.angle_beta   90.00
_cell.angle_gamma   90.00
#
_symmetry.space_group_name_H-M   'P 1'
#
loop_
_entity.id
_entity.type
_entity.pdbx_description
1 polymer ?
#
loop_
_entity_poly.entity_id
_entity_poly.type
_entity_poly.pdbx_seq_one_letter_code
_entity_poly.pdbx_strand_id
1 'polypeptide(L)'
;MATQWIDASQPSTYNTLCEIYNHEFQKHGLCYAAQGADLEAAAVTYFEATLNTAARITSATEQINQWAALDTPQTTLMEIQSLYDHQVMVFCSAVDGENQLSVIRTCYDKPTAINRQGPTTQIDCANATATATFSVCSDDRPITLLPYVAPSATMSRRMPSTVACE
;
A
#
# COMPACT_ATOMS: atom_id res chain seq x y z
N MET A 1 -11.50 6.09 2.01
CA MET A 1 -11.26 4.62 1.95
C MET A 1 -11.54 4.07 0.55
N ALA A 2 -12.78 3.92 0.09
CA ALA A 2 -13.11 3.21 -1.16
C ALA A 2 -12.44 3.71 -2.46
N THR A 3 -11.92 4.95 -2.48
CA THR A 3 -11.18 5.51 -3.62
C THR A 3 -9.67 5.60 -3.41
N GLN A 4 -9.19 5.38 -2.19
CA GLN A 4 -7.79 5.56 -1.79
C GLN A 4 -7.14 4.26 -1.32
N TRP A 5 -7.94 3.28 -0.88
CA TRP A 5 -7.51 1.97 -0.45
C TRP A 5 -8.46 0.94 -1.07
N ILE A 6 -8.15 0.57 -2.31
CA ILE A 6 -8.88 -0.43 -3.07
C ILE A 6 -8.16 -1.78 -2.96
N ASP A 7 -8.91 -2.86 -3.14
CA ASP A 7 -8.31 -4.17 -3.41
C ASP A 7 -8.12 -4.32 -4.92
N ALA A 8 -6.88 -4.28 -5.40
CA ALA A 8 -6.59 -4.40 -6.82
C ALA A 8 -6.83 -5.82 -7.36
N SER A 9 -6.91 -6.83 -6.50
CA SER A 9 -7.05 -8.24 -6.91
C SER A 9 -8.48 -8.66 -7.27
N GLN A 10 -9.47 -7.81 -6.98
CA GLN A 10 -10.88 -8.10 -7.19
C GLN A 10 -11.71 -6.84 -7.47
N PRO A 11 -12.92 -6.96 -8.06
CA PRO A 11 -13.79 -5.81 -8.26
C PRO A 11 -14.10 -5.08 -6.95
N SER A 12 -14.09 -3.75 -6.97
CA SER A 12 -14.44 -2.92 -5.81
C SER A 12 -15.95 -2.90 -5.58
N THR A 13 -16.42 -3.81 -4.73
CA THR A 13 -17.80 -3.90 -4.24
C THR A 13 -17.81 -3.64 -2.73
N TYR A 14 -18.98 -3.39 -2.15
CA TYR A 14 -19.08 -3.21 -0.70
C TYR A 14 -18.44 -4.39 0.07
N ASN A 15 -18.79 -5.63 -0.29
CA ASN A 15 -18.30 -6.82 0.41
C ASN A 15 -16.77 -6.99 0.28
N THR A 16 -16.24 -6.85 -0.94
CA THR A 16 -14.81 -7.04 -1.19
C THR A 16 -13.97 -5.95 -0.52
N LEU A 17 -14.48 -4.72 -0.42
CA LEU A 17 -13.85 -3.65 0.35
C LEU A 17 -13.89 -3.93 1.85
N CYS A 18 -15.01 -4.43 2.38
CA CYS A 18 -15.10 -4.83 3.79
C CYS A 18 -14.12 -5.96 4.13
N GLU A 19 -13.95 -6.95 3.24
CA GLU A 19 -13.02 -8.06 3.44
C GLU A 19 -11.56 -7.59 3.58
N ILE A 20 -11.08 -6.73 2.66
CA ILE A 20 -9.72 -6.21 2.74
C ILE A 20 -9.54 -5.33 3.97
N TYR A 21 -10.50 -4.46 4.30
CA TYR A 21 -10.38 -3.60 5.47
C TYR A 21 -10.36 -4.43 6.77
N ASN A 22 -11.20 -5.45 6.86
CA ASN A 22 -11.18 -6.34 8.00
C ASN A 22 -9.86 -7.13 8.10
N HIS A 23 -9.31 -7.62 6.98
CA HIS A 23 -7.99 -8.26 6.95
C HIS A 23 -6.89 -7.33 7.50
N GLU A 24 -6.81 -6.11 6.97
CA GLU A 24 -5.78 -5.13 7.34
C GLU A 24 -5.92 -4.70 8.80
N PHE A 25 -7.15 -4.48 9.29
CA PHE A 25 -7.38 -4.12 10.68
C PHE A 25 -7.00 -5.26 11.65
N GLN A 26 -7.43 -6.49 11.38
CA GLN A 26 -7.14 -7.64 12.26
C GLN A 26 -5.64 -7.94 12.32
N LYS A 27 -4.93 -7.81 11.20
CA LYS A 27 -3.51 -8.14 11.12
C LYS A 27 -2.59 -7.00 11.56
N HIS A 28 -2.93 -5.76 11.23
CA HIS A 28 -2.06 -4.60 11.42
C HIS A 28 -2.67 -3.55 12.35
N GLY A 29 -3.96 -3.26 12.21
CA GLY A 29 -4.65 -2.25 13.03
C GLY A 29 -4.68 -2.56 14.53
N LEU A 30 -4.93 -3.82 14.91
CA LEU A 30 -4.90 -4.25 16.32
C LEU A 30 -3.54 -4.02 17.00
N CYS A 31 -2.45 -4.13 16.24
CA CYS A 31 -1.09 -3.87 16.71
C CYS A 31 -0.75 -2.36 16.73
N TYR A 32 -1.46 -1.55 15.94
CA TYR A 32 -1.27 -0.11 15.86
C TYR A 32 -1.94 0.62 17.03
N ALA A 33 -3.24 0.39 17.24
CA ALA A 33 -4.04 1.04 18.27
C ALA A 33 -4.58 0.02 19.28
N ALA A 34 -3.81 -0.25 20.34
CA ALA A 34 -4.22 -1.16 21.41
C ALA A 34 -5.23 -0.50 22.37
N GLN A 35 -6.46 -0.25 21.92
CA GLN A 35 -7.54 0.36 22.71
C GLN A 35 -8.37 -0.66 23.52
N GLY A 36 -7.77 -1.80 23.87
CA GLY A 36 -8.45 -2.84 24.63
C GLY A 36 -9.62 -3.47 23.84
N ALA A 37 -10.80 -3.51 24.45
CA ALA A 37 -11.97 -4.18 23.89
C ALA A 37 -12.79 -3.33 22.90
N ASP A 38 -12.51 -2.02 22.78
CA ASP A 38 -13.21 -1.14 21.85
C ASP A 38 -12.58 -1.23 20.45
N LEU A 39 -12.98 -2.28 19.73
CA LEU A 39 -12.45 -2.58 18.39
C LEU A 39 -12.93 -1.57 17.34
N GLU A 40 -14.12 -0.99 17.52
CA GLU A 40 -14.66 0.02 16.60
C GLU A 40 -13.87 1.33 16.71
N ALA A 41 -13.63 1.82 17.92
CA ALA A 41 -12.81 3.02 18.11
C ALA A 41 -11.36 2.81 17.65
N ALA A 42 -10.80 1.62 17.85
CA ALA A 42 -9.49 1.24 17.34
C ALA A 42 -9.46 1.23 15.80
N ALA A 43 -10.48 0.68 15.14
CA ALA A 43 -10.59 0.66 13.69
C ALA A 43 -10.71 2.08 13.10
N VAL A 44 -11.58 2.92 13.66
CA VAL A 44 -11.71 4.33 13.26
C VAL A 44 -10.36 5.05 13.39
N THR A 45 -9.68 4.87 14.52
CA THR A 45 -8.36 5.48 14.76
C THR A 45 -7.34 5.02 13.72
N TYR A 46 -7.28 3.71 13.45
CA TYR A 46 -6.35 3.13 12.49
C TYR A 46 -6.60 3.63 11.07
N PHE A 47 -7.83 3.56 10.57
CA PHE A 47 -8.12 3.96 9.20
C PHE A 47 -8.01 5.47 8.97
N GLU A 48 -8.45 6.31 9.92
CA GLU A 48 -8.25 7.76 9.83
C GLU A 48 -6.75 8.11 9.85
N ALA A 49 -5.96 7.44 10.71
CA ALA A 49 -4.50 7.58 10.72
C ALA A 49 -3.87 7.20 9.38
N THR A 50 -4.27 6.07 8.80
CA THR A 50 -3.74 5.64 7.49
C THR A 50 -4.05 6.65 6.39
N LEU A 51 -5.29 7.15 6.32
CA LEU A 51 -5.65 8.14 5.30
C LEU A 51 -4.90 9.47 5.49
N ASN A 52 -4.76 9.92 6.74
CA ASN A 52 -4.00 11.14 7.04
C ASN A 52 -2.52 11.00 6.73
N THR A 53 -1.92 9.83 6.95
CA THR A 53 -0.53 9.56 6.54
C THR A 53 -0.42 9.47 5.01
N ALA A 54 -1.35 8.82 4.32
CA ALA A 54 -1.37 8.77 2.85
C ALA A 54 -1.49 10.16 2.20
N ALA A 55 -2.28 11.06 2.81
CA ALA A 55 -2.41 12.44 2.36
C ALA A 55 -1.07 13.21 2.34
N ARG A 56 -0.12 12.84 3.20
CA ARG A 56 1.22 13.47 3.26
C ARG A 56 2.11 13.15 2.07
N ILE A 57 1.87 12.02 1.40
CA ILE A 57 2.66 11.54 0.26
C ILE A 57 1.88 11.64 -1.06
N THR A 58 0.80 12.43 -1.08
CA THR A 58 -0.06 12.57 -2.26
C THR A 58 0.71 13.14 -3.46
N SER A 59 1.59 14.13 -3.27
CA SER A 59 2.40 14.68 -4.37
C SER A 59 3.28 13.62 -5.05
N ALA A 60 3.87 12.70 -4.27
CA ALA A 60 4.66 11.60 -4.82
C ALA A 60 3.77 10.63 -5.62
N THR A 61 2.58 10.33 -5.10
CA THR A 61 1.59 9.48 -5.78
C THR A 61 1.11 10.12 -7.10
N GLU A 62 0.83 11.41 -7.09
CA GLU A 62 0.45 12.18 -8.28
C GLU A 62 1.56 12.16 -9.33
N GLN A 63 2.82 12.34 -8.93
CA GLN A 63 3.95 12.30 -9.86
C GLN A 63 4.14 10.90 -10.47
N ILE A 64 4.00 9.83 -9.68
CA ILE A 64 4.06 8.45 -10.19
C ILE A 64 2.91 8.19 -11.18
N ASN A 65 1.70 8.67 -10.88
CA ASN A 65 0.56 8.56 -11.80
C ASN A 65 0.79 9.33 -13.10
N GLN A 66 1.44 10.50 -13.05
CA GLN A 66 1.82 11.24 -14.25
C GLN A 66 2.82 10.45 -15.10
N TRP A 67 3.84 9.84 -14.49
CA TRP A 67 4.79 8.99 -15.22
C TRP A 67 4.13 7.74 -15.80
N ALA A 68 3.19 7.13 -15.07
CA ALA A 68 2.43 5.96 -15.54
C ALA A 68 1.48 6.29 -16.71
N ALA A 69 1.12 7.56 -16.90
CA ALA A 69 0.26 8.02 -17.99
C ALA A 69 1.02 8.39 -19.29
N LEU A 70 2.36 8.33 -19.29
CA LEU A 70 3.17 8.58 -20.48
C LEU A 70 3.06 7.44 -21.50
N ASP A 71 3.31 7.76 -22.77
CA ASP A 71 3.37 6.75 -23.85
C ASP A 71 4.39 5.64 -23.57
N THR A 72 5.47 5.99 -22.87
CA THR A 72 6.47 5.05 -22.34
C THR A 72 6.46 5.16 -20.81
N PRO A 73 5.63 4.38 -20.10
CA PRO A 73 5.42 4.51 -18.66
C PRO A 73 6.59 3.89 -17.89
N GLN A 74 7.67 4.65 -17.74
CA GLN A 74 8.92 4.23 -17.09
C GLN A 74 9.55 5.38 -16.30
N THR A 75 10.35 5.01 -15.30
CA THR A 75 11.16 5.94 -14.47
C THR A 75 12.40 5.21 -13.97
N THR A 76 13.20 5.84 -13.10
CA THR A 76 14.37 5.25 -12.45
C THR A 76 14.16 5.11 -10.94
N LEU A 77 14.95 4.25 -10.30
CA LEU A 77 14.94 4.12 -8.84
C LEU A 77 15.27 5.46 -8.16
N MET A 78 16.25 6.19 -8.71
CA MET A 78 16.67 7.50 -8.20
C MET A 78 15.53 8.53 -8.28
N GLU A 79 14.80 8.59 -9.40
CA GLU A 79 13.66 9.51 -9.55
C GLU A 79 12.55 9.19 -8.55
N ILE A 80 12.19 7.92 -8.36
CA ILE A 80 11.20 7.52 -7.34
C ILE A 80 11.68 7.93 -5.94
N GLN A 81 12.93 7.63 -5.59
CA GLN A 81 13.47 7.98 -4.27
C GLN A 81 13.49 9.48 -4.03
N SER A 82 13.76 10.28 -5.08
CA SER A 82 13.78 11.75 -4.99
C SER A 82 12.42 12.39 -4.70
N LEU A 83 11.32 11.64 -4.81
CA LEU A 83 9.98 12.11 -4.43
C LEU A 83 9.77 12.18 -2.92
N TYR A 84 10.67 11.61 -2.13
CA TYR A 84 10.54 11.46 -0.69
C TYR A 84 11.72 12.10 0.03
N ASP A 85 11.46 12.76 1.16
CA ASP A 85 12.50 13.41 1.97
C ASP A 85 13.40 12.41 2.72
N HIS A 86 13.00 11.14 2.78
CA HIS A 86 13.68 10.07 3.52
C HIS A 86 13.81 8.82 2.66
N GLN A 87 14.72 7.93 3.03
CA GLN A 87 14.86 6.63 2.39
C GLN A 87 13.54 5.85 2.44
N VAL A 88 13.07 5.42 1.27
CA VAL A 88 11.92 4.52 1.09
C VAL A 88 12.36 3.15 0.60
N MET A 89 11.55 2.12 0.85
CA MET A 89 11.74 0.83 0.19
C MET A 89 10.97 0.82 -1.13
N VAL A 90 11.65 0.55 -2.24
CA VAL A 90 11.03 0.44 -3.57
C VAL A 90 11.11 -1.01 -4.03
N PHE A 91 9.94 -1.62 -4.20
CA PHE A 91 9.78 -3.02 -4.57
C PHE A 91 9.22 -3.15 -5.98
N CYS A 92 9.83 -4.05 -6.73
CA CYS A 92 9.36 -4.47 -8.04
C CYS A 92 8.69 -5.85 -7.92
N SER A 93 7.86 -6.21 -8.90
CA SER A 93 7.26 -7.56 -8.92
C SER A 93 8.37 -8.61 -9.03
N ALA A 94 8.26 -9.69 -8.27
CA ALA A 94 9.06 -10.90 -8.46
C ALA A 94 8.37 -11.91 -9.40
N VAL A 95 7.13 -11.63 -9.80
CA VAL A 95 6.24 -12.54 -10.52
C VAL A 95 5.99 -12.03 -11.95
N ASP A 96 5.86 -10.71 -12.10
CA ASP A 96 5.45 -10.05 -13.34
C ASP A 96 6.60 -9.23 -13.90
N GLY A 97 7.19 -9.71 -15.01
CA GLY A 97 8.26 -9.00 -15.73
C GLY A 97 9.53 -8.75 -14.92
N GLU A 98 10.52 -8.14 -15.56
CA GLU A 98 11.73 -7.66 -14.87
C GLU A 98 11.57 -6.16 -14.56
N ASN A 99 11.78 -5.79 -13.30
CA ASN A 99 11.81 -4.39 -12.82
C ASN A 99 10.50 -3.58 -13.01
N GLN A 100 9.34 -4.19 -12.78
CA GLN A 100 8.04 -3.50 -12.77
C GLN A 100 7.67 -3.03 -11.36
N LEU A 101 7.39 -1.73 -11.16
CA LEU A 101 7.04 -1.16 -9.86
C LEU A 101 5.81 -1.87 -9.28
N SER A 102 5.90 -2.29 -8.03
CA SER A 102 4.81 -2.96 -7.32
C SER A 102 4.41 -2.23 -6.05
N VAL A 103 5.37 -1.89 -5.18
CA VAL A 103 5.09 -1.25 -3.89
C VAL A 103 6.19 -0.27 -3.54
N ILE A 104 5.80 0.88 -2.98
CA ILE A 104 6.71 1.78 -2.27
C ILE A 104 6.29 1.78 -0.80
N ARG A 105 7.26 1.62 0.11
CA ARG A 105 7.02 1.73 1.55
C ARG A 105 7.75 2.93 2.12
N THR A 106 7.00 3.78 2.80
CA THR A 106 7.49 4.89 3.63
C THR A 106 7.46 4.48 5.10
N CYS A 107 8.46 4.89 5.88
CA CYS A 107 8.59 4.54 7.28
C CYS A 107 8.39 5.77 8.16
N TYR A 108 7.82 5.56 9.34
CA TYR A 108 7.56 6.63 10.29
C TYR A 108 7.90 6.19 11.70
N ASP A 109 8.29 7.15 12.53
CA ASP A 109 8.40 6.93 13.96
C ASP A 109 7.06 6.51 14.56
N LYS A 110 7.10 5.55 15.48
CA LYS A 110 5.93 5.19 16.26
C LYS A 110 5.57 6.36 17.18
N PRO A 111 4.38 6.97 17.05
CA PRO A 111 4.02 8.11 17.87
C PRO A 111 3.83 7.65 19.33
N THR A 112 4.21 8.52 20.27
CA THR A 112 4.06 8.25 21.71
C THR A 112 2.59 8.17 22.13
N ALA A 113 1.72 8.92 21.45
CA ALA A 113 0.28 8.85 21.58
C ALA A 113 -0.35 8.44 20.24
N ILE A 114 -0.99 7.28 20.21
CA ILE A 114 -1.71 6.79 19.03
C ILE A 114 -3.03 7.55 18.92
N ASN A 115 -3.25 8.20 17.78
CA ASN A 115 -4.46 8.95 17.49
C ASN A 115 -4.73 9.00 15.97
N ARG A 116 -5.85 9.59 15.60
CA ARG A 116 -6.38 9.65 14.22
C ARG A 116 -5.51 10.45 13.25
N GLN A 117 -4.57 11.29 13.72
CA GLN A 117 -3.65 12.02 12.83
C GLN A 117 -2.61 11.10 12.17
N GLY A 118 -2.42 9.90 12.72
CA GLY A 118 -1.40 8.98 12.27
C GLY A 118 0.02 9.41 12.63
N PRO A 119 1.01 8.57 12.33
CA PRO A 119 2.40 8.96 12.47
C PRO A 119 2.75 10.11 11.53
N THR A 120 3.47 11.10 12.05
CA THR A 120 3.71 12.37 11.34
C THR A 120 5.16 12.60 10.97
N THR A 121 6.08 11.93 11.66
CA THR A 121 7.52 12.07 11.48
C THR A 121 8.01 10.91 10.62
N GLN A 122 8.29 11.19 9.35
CA GLN A 122 8.90 10.21 8.46
C GLN A 122 10.34 9.95 8.94
N ILE A 123 10.78 8.70 8.80
CA ILE A 123 12.15 8.27 9.08
C ILE A 123 12.65 7.44 7.90
N ASP A 124 13.97 7.26 7.83
CA ASP A 124 14.57 6.35 6.86
C ASP A 124 14.08 4.93 7.10
N CYS A 125 13.56 4.31 6.04
CA CYS A 125 13.27 2.89 6.04
C CYS A 125 14.56 2.07 6.13
N ALA A 126 14.45 0.86 6.69
CA ALA A 126 15.47 -0.15 6.48
C ALA A 126 15.65 -0.46 4.98
N ASN A 127 16.78 -1.06 4.62
CA ASN A 127 17.01 -1.50 3.24
C ASN A 127 15.93 -2.50 2.80
N ALA A 128 15.49 -2.37 1.55
CA ALA A 128 14.55 -3.30 0.94
C ALA A 128 15.18 -4.69 0.84
N THR A 129 14.44 -5.72 1.26
CA THR A 129 14.85 -7.12 1.15
C THR A 129 13.84 -7.86 0.28
N ALA A 130 14.34 -8.62 -0.70
CA ALA A 130 13.49 -9.41 -1.57
C ALA A 130 12.68 -10.47 -0.78
N THR A 131 11.50 -10.78 -1.30
CA THR A 131 10.57 -11.79 -0.77
C THR A 131 10.06 -12.64 -1.94
N ALA A 132 9.20 -13.63 -1.65
CA ALA A 132 8.58 -14.43 -2.72
C ALA A 132 7.71 -13.61 -3.67
N THR A 133 7.13 -12.50 -3.22
CA THR A 133 6.24 -11.65 -4.04
C THR A 133 6.94 -10.41 -4.60
N PHE A 134 7.99 -9.94 -3.94
CA PHE A 134 8.65 -8.68 -4.26
C PHE A 134 10.15 -8.86 -4.48
N SER A 135 10.65 -8.37 -5.61
CA SER A 135 12.07 -8.12 -5.83
C SER A 135 12.44 -6.70 -5.38
N VAL A 136 13.71 -6.45 -5.11
CA VAL A 136 14.20 -5.08 -4.95
C VAL A 136 14.34 -4.49 -6.36
N CYS A 137 13.78 -3.31 -6.61
CA CYS A 137 13.95 -2.68 -7.91
C CYS A 137 15.42 -2.39 -8.19
N SER A 138 15.87 -2.75 -9.39
CA SER A 138 17.23 -2.51 -9.89
C SER A 138 17.37 -1.07 -10.38
N ASP A 139 18.51 -0.47 -10.08
CA ASP A 139 18.99 0.82 -10.61
C ASP A 139 19.70 0.70 -11.97
N ASP A 140 20.09 -0.51 -12.38
CA ASP A 140 20.79 -0.78 -13.65
C ASP A 140 19.89 -0.65 -14.89
N ARG A 141 18.57 -0.56 -14.71
CA ARG A 141 17.59 -0.51 -15.80
C ARG A 141 16.35 0.29 -15.41
N PRO A 142 15.57 0.82 -16.39
CA PRO A 142 14.33 1.51 -16.08
C PRO A 142 13.35 0.65 -15.27
N ILE A 143 12.61 1.30 -14.37
CA ILE A 143 11.48 0.72 -13.66
C ILE A 143 10.23 0.97 -14.51
N THR A 144 9.50 -0.09 -14.83
CA THR A 144 8.25 0.03 -15.60
C THR A 144 7.06 0.33 -14.70
N LEU A 145 6.15 1.18 -15.16
CA LEU A 145 4.93 1.62 -14.47
C LEU A 145 3.69 1.14 -15.21
N LEU A 146 3.73 -0.10 -15.71
CA LEU A 146 2.64 -0.68 -16.48
C LEU A 146 1.40 -0.91 -15.60
N PRO A 147 0.18 -0.80 -16.16
CA PRO A 147 -1.05 -1.10 -15.43
C PRO A 147 -1.02 -2.48 -14.80
N TYR A 148 -1.61 -2.60 -13.61
CA TYR A 148 -1.81 -3.90 -12.98
C TYR A 148 -2.70 -4.79 -13.83
N VAL A 149 -2.26 -6.03 -14.04
CA VAL A 149 -3.05 -7.07 -14.71
C VAL A 149 -3.43 -8.12 -13.66
N ALA A 150 -4.71 -8.17 -13.31
CA ALA A 150 -5.20 -9.17 -12.37
C ALA A 150 -4.93 -10.61 -12.89
N PRO A 151 -4.53 -11.56 -12.02
CA PRO A 151 -4.44 -12.96 -12.39
C PRO A 151 -5.77 -13.44 -12.99
N SER A 152 -5.70 -14.23 -14.08
CA SER A 152 -6.89 -14.74 -14.75
C SER A 152 -7.76 -15.55 -13.78
N ALA A 153 -9.07 -15.24 -13.74
CA ALA A 153 -10.05 -15.74 -12.77
C ALA A 153 -10.22 -17.28 -12.70
N THR A 154 -9.60 -18.05 -13.60
CA THR A 154 -9.68 -19.51 -13.65
C THR A 154 -9.14 -20.20 -12.38
N MET A 155 -8.42 -19.48 -11.50
CA MET A 155 -7.92 -20.05 -10.23
C MET A 155 -8.76 -19.70 -8.99
N SER A 156 -9.71 -18.75 -9.06
CA SER A 156 -10.48 -18.32 -7.88
C SER A 156 -11.90 -18.89 -7.91
N ARG A 157 -12.01 -20.21 -7.68
CA ARG A 157 -13.31 -20.83 -7.36
C ARG A 157 -13.22 -21.60 -6.06
N ARG A 158 -13.29 -20.89 -4.93
CA ARG A 158 -13.74 -21.44 -3.64
C ARG A 158 -14.58 -20.42 -2.85
N MET A 159 -15.89 -20.62 -2.96
CA MET A 159 -17.04 -20.39 -2.06
C MET A 159 -17.20 -19.05 -1.29
N PRO A 160 -18.45 -18.52 -1.22
CA PRO A 160 -18.76 -17.29 -0.49
C PRO A 160 -18.93 -17.56 1.01
N SER A 161 -18.37 -16.69 1.86
CA SER A 161 -18.73 -16.62 3.28
C SER A 161 -19.51 -15.34 3.51
N THR A 162 -20.83 -15.45 3.60
CA THR A 162 -21.72 -14.37 4.06
C THR A 162 -21.55 -14.18 5.55
N VAL A 163 -20.81 -13.14 5.95
CA VAL A 163 -21.00 -12.48 7.24
C VAL A 163 -21.40 -11.05 6.90
N ALA A 164 -22.67 -10.72 7.17
CA ALA A 164 -23.17 -9.36 7.06
C ALA A 164 -22.55 -8.53 8.19
N CYS A 165 -22.05 -7.35 7.86
CA CYS A 165 -21.76 -6.32 8.85
C CYS A 165 -23.10 -5.72 9.30
N GLU A 166 -23.42 -5.86 10.59
CA GLU A 166 -24.33 -4.93 11.30
C GLU A 166 -23.51 -3.75 11.85
#